data_AF-A0A2V9RGX5-F1
#
_entry.id   AF-A0A2V9RGX5-F1
#
_cell.length_a   1.000
_cell.length_b   1.000
_cell.length_c   1.000
_cell.angle_alpha   90.00
_cell.angle_beta   90.00
_cell.angle_gamma   90.00
#
_symmetry.space_group_name_H-M   'P 1'
#
loop_
_entity.id
_entity.type
_entity.pdbx_description
1 polymer ?
#
loop_
_entity_poly.entity_id
_entity_poly.type
_entity_poly.pdbx_seq_one_letter_code
_entity_poly.pdbx_strand_id
1 'polypeptide(L)' 'MVNKSESSPVVKGTQESGKSVGEDFIIGSGDVLNIFVWKELEVSRSVPVRPDGKISLPLVNDV' A
#
# COMPACT_ATOMS: atom_id res chain seq x y z
N MET A 1 22.79 34.22 -30.13
CA MET A 1 22.34 32.83 -30.23
C MET A 1 22.77 32.07 -28.98
N VAL A 2 21.84 31.26 -28.46
CA VAL A 2 21.96 30.18 -27.46
C VAL A 2 22.30 30.53 -26.00
N ASN A 3 21.23 30.71 -25.21
CA ASN A 3 21.22 30.34 -23.80
C ASN A 3 21.22 28.82 -23.69
N LYS A 4 22.02 28.24 -22.79
CA LYS A 4 21.68 26.95 -22.16
C LYS A 4 22.40 26.76 -20.82
N SER A 5 21.78 27.30 -19.78
CA SER A 5 21.92 26.86 -18.40
C SER A 5 21.25 25.49 -18.27
N GLU A 6 22.01 24.43 -18.03
CA GLU A 6 21.45 23.18 -17.51
C GLU A 6 22.04 22.97 -16.11
N SER A 7 21.15 23.27 -15.16
CA SER A 7 21.31 23.19 -13.72
C SER A 7 21.44 21.74 -13.28
N SER A 8 22.17 21.54 -12.19
CA SER A 8 22.28 20.31 -11.41
C SER A 8 20.98 19.54 -11.31
N PRO A 9 21.02 18.19 -11.21
CA PRO A 9 19.80 17.40 -11.11
C PRO A 9 18.98 17.90 -9.92
N VAL A 10 17.76 18.33 -10.24
CA VAL A 10 16.71 18.62 -9.29
C VAL A 10 16.44 17.34 -8.50
N VAL A 11 17.08 17.21 -7.33
CA VAL A 11 16.63 16.31 -6.27
C VAL A 11 15.34 16.91 -5.72
N LYS A 12 14.24 16.64 -6.42
CA LYS A 12 12.91 17.13 -6.05
C LYS A 12 12.44 16.33 -4.84
N GLY A 13 12.70 16.90 -3.67
CA GLY A 13 11.92 16.75 -2.44
C GLY A 13 11.71 15.32 -1.95
N THR A 14 12.54 14.91 -1.00
CA THR A 14 12.09 14.08 0.11
C THR A 14 10.93 14.81 0.79
N GLN A 15 9.71 14.51 0.37
CA GLN A 15 8.50 14.88 1.09
C GLN A 15 8.32 13.84 2.20
N GLU A 16 9.03 14.02 3.30
CA GLU A 16 8.55 13.51 4.59
C GLU A 16 7.28 14.30 4.91
N SER A 17 6.16 13.87 4.30
CA SER A 17 4.85 14.40 4.59
C SER A 17 4.57 14.07 6.05
N GLY A 18 4.56 15.10 6.87
CA GLY A 18 4.32 15.02 8.30
C GLY A 18 3.10 14.15 8.55
N LYS A 19 3.29 13.10 9.34
CA LYS A 19 2.24 12.21 9.80
C LYS A 19 1.16 13.06 10.47
N SER A 20 0.11 13.37 9.72
CA SER A 20 -1.15 13.88 10.23
C SER A 20 -1.66 12.84 11.21
N VAL A 21 -1.53 13.13 12.51
CA VAL A 21 -2.27 12.41 13.54
C VAL A 21 -3.70 12.94 13.43
N GLY A 22 -4.44 12.46 12.43
CA GLY A 22 -5.77 12.98 12.11
C GLY A 22 -6.50 12.33 10.94
N GLU A 23 -5.94 11.30 10.29
CA GLU A 23 -6.66 10.54 9.27
C GLU A 23 -6.49 9.04 9.49
N ASP A 24 -7.62 8.33 9.47
CA ASP A 24 -7.64 6.87 9.54
C ASP A 24 -7.03 6.31 8.26
N PHE A 25 -6.20 5.27 8.40
CA PHE A 25 -5.64 4.57 7.25
C PHE A 25 -6.72 3.73 6.56
N ILE A 26 -6.89 3.92 5.26
CA ILE A 26 -7.84 3.17 4.43
C ILE A 26 -7.06 2.22 3.54
N ILE A 27 -7.37 0.93 3.65
CA ILE A 27 -6.83 -0.12 2.78
C ILE A 27 -7.43 0.03 1.37
N GLY A 28 -6.56 0.01 0.36
CA GLY A 28 -6.93 0.19 -1.05
C GLY A 28 -6.83 -1.08 -1.88
N SER A 29 -7.47 -1.06 -3.06
CA SER A 29 -7.30 -2.13 -4.06
C SER A 29 -5.84 -2.26 -4.50
N GLY A 30 -5.33 -3.48 -4.56
CA GLY A 30 -3.93 -3.76 -4.90
C GLY A 30 -2.98 -3.82 -3.70
N ASP A 31 -3.42 -3.41 -2.50
CA ASP A 31 -2.65 -3.63 -1.27
C ASP A 31 -2.51 -5.12 -0.98
N VAL A 32 -1.39 -5.52 -0.37
CA VAL A 32 -1.17 -6.91 0.07
C VAL A 32 -1.23 -6.96 1.59
N LEU A 33 -2.23 -7.65 2.11
CA LEU A 33 -2.43 -7.85 3.54
C LEU A 33 -1.82 -9.17 3.96
N ASN A 34 -1.03 -9.16 5.04
CA ASN A 34 -0.62 -10.38 5.72
C ASN A 34 -1.64 -10.71 6.81
N ILE A 35 -2.30 -11.86 6.69
CA ILE A 35 -3.37 -12.28 7.59
C ILE A 35 -2.84 -13.43 8.44
N PHE A 36 -2.94 -13.28 9.76
CA PHE A 36 -2.55 -14.28 10.73
C PHE A 36 -3.75 -14.69 11.58
N VAL A 37 -4.05 -15.98 11.56
CA VAL A 37 -5.12 -16.59 12.34
C VAL A 37 -4.49 -17.52 13.37
N TRP A 38 -4.75 -17.26 14.64
CA TRP A 38 -4.14 -18.04 15.72
C TRP A 38 -4.52 -19.52 15.63
N LYS A 39 -3.51 -20.40 15.74
CA LYS A 39 -3.63 -21.86 15.61
C LYS A 39 -4.13 -22.38 14.26
N GLU A 40 -4.31 -21.51 13.27
CA GLU A 40 -4.82 -21.88 11.95
C GLU A 40 -3.85 -21.38 10.87
N LEU A 41 -2.72 -22.08 10.75
CA LEU A 41 -1.66 -21.70 9.81
C LEU A 41 -2.05 -21.92 8.35
N GLU A 42 -2.96 -22.85 8.07
CA GLU A 42 -3.39 -23.18 6.70
C GLU A 42 -4.22 -22.04 6.08
N VAL A 43 -4.88 -21.24 6.91
CA VAL A 43 -5.64 -20.05 6.49
C VAL A 43 -4.76 -18.78 6.52
N SER A 44 -3.70 -18.77 7.34
CA SER A 44 -2.80 -17.62 7.50
C SER A 44 -1.90 -17.43 6.27
N ARG A 45 -2.05 -16.31 5.57
CA ARG A 45 -1.30 -16.02 4.33
C ARG A 45 -1.33 -14.54 3.96
N SER A 46 -0.47 -14.17 3.01
CA SER A 46 -0.56 -12.88 2.34
C SER A 46 -1.54 -12.95 1.17
N VAL A 47 -2.47 -11.99 1.09
CA VAL A 47 -3.46 -11.87 0.02
C VAL A 47 -3.58 -10.43 -0.49
N PRO A 48 -3.83 -10.23 -1.79
CA PRO A 48 -4.11 -8.91 -2.32
C PRO A 48 -5.56 -8.50 -2.04
N VAL A 49 -5.79 -7.21 -1.87
CA VAL A 49 -7.12 -6.59 -1.85
C VAL A 49 -7.60 -6.46 -3.30
N ARG A 50 -8.74 -7.07 -3.60
CA ARG A 50 -9.33 -7.10 -4.94
C ARG A 50 -9.88 -5.72 -5.34
N PRO A 51 -10.19 -5.50 -6.63
CA PRO A 51 -10.78 -4.24 -7.10
C PRO A 51 -12.15 -3.89 -6.49
N ASP A 52 -12.87 -4.88 -5.96
CA ASP A 52 -14.13 -4.70 -5.22
C ASP A 52 -13.91 -4.38 -3.73
N GLY A 53 -12.65 -4.22 -3.30
CA GLY A 53 -12.27 -3.91 -1.92
C GLY A 53 -12.22 -5.12 -0.99
N LYS A 54 -12.54 -6.32 -1.49
CA LYS A 54 -12.60 -7.54 -0.71
C LYS A 54 -11.29 -8.31 -0.73
N ILE A 55 -11.16 -9.24 0.21
CA ILE A 55 -10.14 -10.27 0.20
C ILE A 55 -10.77 -11.66 0.10
N SER A 56 -10.03 -12.60 -0.48
CA SER A 56 -10.45 -14.00 -0.56
C SER A 56 -9.47 -14.89 0.19
N LEU A 57 -9.99 -15.69 1.12
CA LEU A 57 -9.22 -16.65 1.92
C LEU A 57 -9.69 -18.08 1.59
N PRO A 58 -8.83 -19.10 1.72
CA PRO A 58 -9.28 -20.48 1.66
C PRO A 58 -10.21 -20.78 2.86
N LEU A 59 -11.24 -21.59 2.62
CA LEU A 59 -12.19 -22.08 3.65
C LEU A 59 -13.06 -20.99 4.32
N VAL A 60 -12.87 -19.72 3.97
CA VAL A 60 -13.70 -18.58 4.39
C VAL A 60 -14.18 -17.88 3.12
N ASN A 61 -15.48 -17.62 3.02
CA ASN A 61 -16.03 -16.86 1.89
C ASN A 61 -15.48 -15.41 1.88
N ASP A 62 -15.74 -14.68 0.80
CA ASP A 62 -15.26 -13.30 0.63
C ASP A 62 -15.62 -12.39 1.82
N VAL A 63 -14.65 -11.58 2.25
CA VAL A 63 -14.77 -10.56 3.30
C VAL A 63 -14.47 -9.20 2.71
#